data_AF-A0A7S3IES6-F1
#
_entry.id   AF-A0A7S3IES6-F1
#
_cell.length_a   1.000
_cell.length_b   1.000
_cell.length_c   1.000
_cell.angle_alpha   90.00
_cell.angle_beta   90.00
_cell.angle_gamma   90.00
#
_symmetry.space_group_name_H-M   'P 1'
#
loop_
_entity.id
_entity.type
_entity.pdbx_description
1 polymer ?
#
loop_
_entity_poly.entity_id
_entity_poly.type
_entity_poly.pdbx_seq_one_letter_code
_entity_poly.pdbx_strand_id
1 'polypeptide(L)'
;EEEKQQIDLIYKNAISTLSEDDQTIPMITMLPELLRRGIGIHHGGLIPIVKEVIELLFQEGLLKILFTTETFAMGINMPAKTVVFTSMEKFDGEEFRYVSGGEFIQMSGRAGRRGLDDRGITILMANKKLEPDSAKAILKGSSDPLYSSFHLGYNMLLNMMRIEDIHPEDIIMHSFHQFQQERLCPQLKEALMSKLTQYKSIQ
;
A
#
# COMPACT_ATOMS: atom_id res chain seq x y z
N GLU A 1 20.87 -26.39 6.22
CA GLU A 1 22.27 -25.91 6.31
C GLU A 1 22.68 -25.18 5.04
N GLU A 2 22.44 -25.76 3.86
CA GLU A 2 22.69 -25.12 2.56
C GLU A 2 21.97 -23.78 2.38
N GLU A 3 20.65 -23.70 2.67
CA GLU A 3 19.90 -22.42 2.61
C GLU A 3 20.53 -21.33 3.49
N LYS A 4 21.07 -21.68 4.67
CA LYS A 4 21.70 -20.70 5.57
C LYS A 4 23.00 -20.17 4.98
N GLN A 5 23.80 -21.04 4.37
CA GLN A 5 25.04 -20.64 3.69
C GLN A 5 24.76 -19.73 2.49
N GLN A 6 23.70 -20.02 1.73
CA GLN A 6 23.26 -19.16 0.63
C GLN A 6 22.80 -17.78 1.13
N ILE A 7 22.00 -17.73 2.19
CA ILE A 7 21.56 -16.48 2.82
C ILE A 7 22.78 -15.66 3.27
N ASP A 8 23.74 -16.28 3.94
CA ASP A 8 24.96 -15.62 4.42
C ASP A 8 25.81 -15.09 3.27
N LEU A 9 25.95 -15.86 2.19
CA LEU A 9 26.71 -15.45 1.01
C LEU A 9 26.08 -14.23 0.34
N ILE A 10 24.76 -14.28 0.08
CA ILE A 10 24.02 -13.18 -0.55
C ILE A 10 24.09 -11.93 0.34
N TYR A 11 23.82 -12.09 1.63
CA TYR A 11 23.83 -10.98 2.58
C TYR A 11 25.22 -10.34 2.69
N LYS A 12 26.27 -11.15 2.85
CA LYS A 12 27.65 -10.65 2.95
C LYS A 12 28.09 -9.94 1.67
N ASN A 13 27.76 -10.48 0.50
CA ASN A 13 28.09 -9.84 -0.77
C ASN A 13 27.43 -8.48 -0.90
N ALA A 14 26.15 -8.36 -0.54
CA ALA A 14 25.45 -7.08 -0.57
C ALA A 14 26.02 -6.09 0.46
N ILE A 15 26.23 -6.51 1.70
CA ILE A 15 26.74 -5.62 2.76
C ILE A 15 28.20 -5.20 2.52
N SER A 16 28.99 -6.00 1.79
CA SER A 16 30.38 -5.64 1.46
C SER A 16 30.53 -4.42 0.56
N THR A 17 29.45 -3.94 -0.07
CA THR A 17 29.47 -2.68 -0.84
C THR A 17 29.39 -1.43 0.05
N LEU A 18 29.05 -1.60 1.33
CA LEU A 18 28.96 -0.50 2.29
C LEU A 18 30.33 -0.20 2.92
N SER A 19 30.49 1.02 3.42
CA SER A 19 31.67 1.42 4.18
C SER A 19 31.83 0.58 5.45
N GLU A 20 33.05 0.42 5.97
CA GLU A 20 33.29 -0.37 7.19
C GLU A 20 32.46 0.15 8.38
N ASP A 21 32.32 1.48 8.50
CA ASP A 21 31.50 2.10 9.53
C ASP A 21 30.01 1.70 9.40
N ASP A 22 29.46 1.74 8.19
CA ASP A 22 28.07 1.36 7.93
C ASP A 22 27.79 -0.12 8.20
N GLN A 23 28.77 -0.99 7.96
CA GLN A 23 28.62 -2.43 8.23
C GLN A 23 28.44 -2.73 9.73
N THR A 24 28.89 -1.83 10.61
CA THR A 24 28.75 -1.99 12.07
C THR A 24 27.41 -1.52 12.63
N ILE A 25 26.54 -0.91 11.80
CA ILE A 25 25.24 -0.43 12.25
C ILE A 25 24.44 -1.58 12.89
N PRO A 26 23.85 -1.39 14.09
CA PRO A 26 23.16 -2.46 14.82
C PRO A 26 22.07 -3.18 14.00
N MET A 27 21.36 -2.44 13.14
CA MET A 27 20.35 -3.03 12.26
C MET A 27 20.97 -4.06 11.30
N ILE A 28 22.14 -3.78 10.72
CA ILE A 28 22.83 -4.68 9.78
C ILE A 28 23.41 -5.88 10.52
N THR A 29 23.96 -5.70 11.73
CA THR A 29 24.58 -6.79 12.48
C THR A 29 23.56 -7.77 13.07
N MET A 30 22.35 -7.31 13.41
CA MET A 30 21.29 -8.16 13.99
C MET A 30 20.48 -8.96 12.95
N LEU A 31 20.36 -8.48 11.72
CA LEU A 31 19.52 -9.10 10.69
C LEU A 31 19.93 -10.52 10.28
N PRO A 32 21.22 -10.87 10.09
CA PRO A 32 21.65 -12.20 9.66
C PRO A 32 21.09 -13.34 10.53
N GLU A 33 21.01 -13.15 11.85
CA GLU A 33 20.47 -14.17 12.75
C GLU A 33 19.00 -14.47 12.48
N LEU A 34 18.22 -13.44 12.13
CA LEU A 34 16.81 -13.57 11.80
C LEU A 34 16.63 -14.19 10.41
N LEU A 35 17.41 -13.72 9.42
CA LEU A 35 17.36 -14.20 8.05
C LEU A 35 17.74 -15.69 7.96
N ARG A 36 18.77 -16.14 8.70
CA ARG A 36 19.16 -17.56 8.81
C ARG A 36 18.05 -18.47 9.38
N ARG A 37 17.06 -17.90 10.07
CA ARG A 37 15.86 -18.62 10.55
C ARG A 37 14.73 -18.62 9.52
N GLY A 38 14.95 -18.03 8.33
CA GLY A 38 13.96 -17.87 7.27
C GLY A 38 12.92 -16.79 7.56
N ILE A 39 13.24 -15.82 8.43
CA ILE A 39 12.34 -14.75 8.84
C ILE A 39 12.88 -13.42 8.31
N GLY A 40 12.07 -12.71 7.53
CA GLY A 40 12.37 -11.36 7.04
C GLY A 40 11.49 -10.30 7.69
N ILE A 41 11.99 -9.06 7.69
CA ILE A 41 11.26 -7.85 8.09
C ILE A 41 11.39 -6.84 6.95
N HIS A 42 10.29 -6.23 6.50
CA HIS A 42 10.31 -5.23 5.42
C HIS A 42 9.40 -4.04 5.76
N HIS A 43 10.00 -2.87 5.98
CA HIS A 43 9.26 -1.62 6.18
C HIS A 43 10.05 -0.42 5.64
N GLY A 44 9.38 0.73 5.51
CA GLY A 44 9.97 1.96 4.96
C GLY A 44 11.17 2.52 5.74
N GLY A 45 11.37 2.08 6.99
CA GLY A 45 12.48 2.50 7.85
C GLY A 45 13.78 1.72 7.65
N LEU A 46 13.79 0.69 6.81
CA LEU A 46 15.01 -0.05 6.47
C LEU A 46 15.83 0.70 5.41
N ILE A 47 17.16 0.59 5.52
CA ILE A 47 18.11 1.12 4.53
C ILE A 47 17.81 0.47 3.16
N PRO A 48 17.86 1.22 2.04
CA PRO A 48 17.54 0.70 0.69
C PRO A 48 18.19 -0.63 0.35
N ILE A 49 19.51 -0.77 0.54
CA ILE A 49 20.24 -2.02 0.25
C ILE A 49 19.72 -3.21 1.06
N VAL A 50 19.32 -2.99 2.32
CA VAL A 50 18.76 -4.05 3.17
C VAL A 50 17.39 -4.47 2.68
N LYS A 51 16.55 -3.53 2.22
CA LYS A 51 15.25 -3.84 1.61
C LYS A 51 15.43 -4.72 0.38
N GLU A 52 16.31 -4.32 -0.53
CA GLU A 52 16.60 -5.06 -1.77
C GLU A 52 17.10 -6.48 -1.50
N VAL A 53 17.96 -6.66 -0.49
CA VAL A 53 18.43 -8.00 -0.08
C VAL A 53 17.30 -8.86 0.46
N ILE A 54 16.44 -8.31 1.31
CA ILE A 54 15.29 -9.05 1.88
C ILE A 54 14.29 -9.43 0.78
N GLU A 55 14.06 -8.52 -0.16
CA GLU A 55 13.26 -8.75 -1.35
C GLU A 55 13.80 -9.90 -2.21
N LEU A 56 15.10 -9.90 -2.49
CA LEU A 56 15.77 -10.97 -3.22
C LEU A 56 15.67 -12.31 -2.48
N LEU A 57 15.99 -12.34 -1.19
CA LEU A 57 15.93 -13.57 -0.39
C LEU A 57 14.50 -14.14 -0.30
N PHE A 58 13.47 -13.28 -0.32
CA PHE A 58 12.08 -13.71 -0.36
C PHE A 58 11.69 -14.28 -1.73
N GLN A 59 12.12 -13.66 -2.83
CA GLN A 59 11.88 -14.15 -4.19
C GLN A 59 12.53 -15.52 -4.45
N GLU A 60 13.76 -15.71 -3.95
CA GLU A 60 14.48 -16.99 -4.01
C GLU A 60 13.88 -18.06 -3.08
N GLY A 61 12.85 -17.71 -2.30
CA GLY A 61 12.17 -18.63 -1.39
C GLY A 61 13.00 -19.04 -0.17
N LEU A 62 14.09 -18.32 0.12
CA LEU A 62 14.94 -18.54 1.29
C LEU A 62 14.27 -18.04 2.57
N LEU A 63 13.47 -16.97 2.47
CA LEU A 63 12.63 -16.48 3.55
C LEU A 63 11.25 -17.13 3.49
N LYS A 64 10.89 -17.87 4.55
CA LYS A 64 9.61 -18.58 4.65
C LYS A 64 8.51 -17.70 5.27
N ILE A 65 8.92 -16.74 6.11
CA ILE A 65 8.02 -15.77 6.77
C ILE A 65 8.57 -14.38 6.51
N LEU A 66 7.70 -13.47 6.10
CA LEU A 66 8.02 -12.06 5.91
C LEU A 66 7.03 -11.20 6.68
N PHE A 67 7.52 -10.41 7.63
CA PHE A 67 6.75 -9.37 8.28
C PHE A 67 6.89 -8.09 7.47
N THR A 68 5.79 -7.48 7.06
CA THR A 68 5.86 -6.32 6.18
C THR A 68 4.77 -5.28 6.40
N THR A 69 5.07 -4.03 6.05
CA THR A 69 4.11 -2.93 5.99
C THR A 69 3.35 -2.91 4.66
N GLU A 70 2.26 -2.15 4.62
CA GLU A 70 1.37 -2.00 3.46
C GLU A 70 2.11 -1.73 2.12
N THR A 71 3.16 -0.91 2.16
CA THR A 71 3.93 -0.49 0.97
C THR A 71 4.48 -1.66 0.16
N PHE A 72 4.95 -2.73 0.81
CA PHE A 72 5.44 -3.91 0.11
C PHE A 72 4.30 -4.76 -0.45
N ALA A 73 3.25 -4.97 0.36
CA ALA A 73 2.10 -5.77 -0.02
C ALA A 73 1.38 -5.20 -1.25
N MET A 74 1.36 -3.88 -1.40
CA MET A 74 0.81 -3.21 -2.58
C MET A 74 1.82 -3.07 -3.73
N GLY A 75 3.11 -2.86 -3.43
CA GLY A 75 4.07 -2.30 -4.40
C GLY A 75 4.80 -3.28 -5.33
N ILE A 76 4.86 -4.59 -5.05
CA ILE A 76 5.75 -5.50 -5.80
C ILE A 76 5.09 -6.84 -6.12
N ASN A 77 5.43 -7.43 -7.28
CA ASN A 77 4.96 -8.74 -7.72
C ASN A 77 5.68 -9.91 -7.00
N MET A 78 5.57 -10.00 -5.68
CA MET A 78 6.11 -11.10 -4.88
C MET A 78 4.98 -11.90 -4.21
N PRO A 79 4.46 -12.95 -4.87
CA PRO A 79 3.37 -13.74 -4.34
C PRO A 79 3.83 -14.67 -3.21
N ALA A 80 3.00 -14.81 -2.18
CA ALA A 80 3.18 -15.75 -1.07
C ALA A 80 2.09 -16.82 -1.13
N LYS A 81 2.31 -18.00 -0.53
CA LYS A 81 1.22 -18.99 -0.41
C LYS A 81 0.07 -18.49 0.49
N THR A 82 0.45 -17.82 1.57
CA THR A 82 -0.47 -17.35 2.61
C THR A 82 -0.18 -15.90 2.95
N VAL A 83 -1.22 -15.09 3.07
CA VAL A 83 -1.16 -13.72 3.60
C VAL A 83 -1.90 -13.68 4.94
N VAL A 84 -1.26 -13.10 5.95
CA VAL A 84 -1.82 -12.95 7.29
C VAL A 84 -1.90 -11.48 7.64
N PHE A 85 -3.11 -11.01 7.94
CA PHE A 85 -3.37 -9.67 8.44
C PHE A 85 -3.38 -9.70 9.97
N THR A 86 -2.48 -8.94 10.58
CA THR A 86 -2.36 -8.84 12.05
C THR A 86 -3.36 -7.85 12.66
N SER A 87 -3.83 -6.88 11.86
CA SER A 87 -4.80 -5.86 12.25
C SER A 87 -5.74 -5.57 11.07
N MET A 88 -6.98 -5.19 11.39
CA MET A 88 -7.98 -4.69 10.45
C MET A 88 -8.00 -3.16 10.37
N GLU A 89 -7.33 -2.51 11.31
CA GLU A 89 -7.22 -1.05 11.40
C GLU A 89 -5.80 -0.64 11.03
N LYS A 90 -5.69 0.51 10.36
CA LYS A 90 -4.43 1.18 10.08
C LYS A 90 -4.53 2.68 10.34
N PHE A 91 -3.38 3.30 10.56
CA PHE A 91 -3.27 4.75 10.61
C PHE A 91 -2.98 5.27 9.20
N ASP A 92 -3.78 6.22 8.71
CA ASP A 92 -3.62 6.80 7.37
C ASP A 92 -2.90 8.16 7.35
N GLY A 93 -2.44 8.62 8.52
CA GLY A 93 -1.82 9.94 8.70
C GLY A 93 -2.69 10.88 9.53
N GLU A 94 -4.01 10.64 9.60
CA GLU A 94 -4.95 11.46 10.35
C GLU A 94 -5.64 10.65 11.45
N GLU A 95 -6.17 9.47 11.11
CA GLU A 95 -6.91 8.64 12.07
C GLU A 95 -6.63 7.15 11.93
N PHE A 96 -7.02 6.39 12.95
CA PHE A 96 -7.07 4.93 12.86
C PHE A 96 -8.41 4.53 12.26
N ARG A 97 -8.37 4.02 11.02
CA ARG A 97 -9.56 3.54 10.30
C ARG A 97 -9.42 2.09 9.89
N TYR A 98 -10.53 1.47 9.53
CA TYR A 98 -10.51 0.16 8.89
C TYR A 98 -9.83 0.20 7.52
N VAL A 99 -9.14 -0.88 7.19
CA VAL A 99 -8.62 -1.15 5.84
C VAL A 99 -9.80 -1.19 4.88
N SER A 100 -9.70 -0.52 3.73
CA SER A 100 -10.76 -0.51 2.73
C SER A 100 -10.86 -1.86 2.00
N GLY A 101 -11.98 -2.10 1.31
CA GLY A 101 -12.13 -3.28 0.46
C GLY A 101 -11.05 -3.33 -0.64
N GLY A 102 -10.72 -2.18 -1.24
CA GLY A 102 -9.66 -2.07 -2.24
C GLY A 102 -8.27 -2.43 -1.70
N GLU A 103 -7.91 -1.89 -0.54
CA GLU A 103 -6.65 -2.19 0.15
C GLU A 103 -6.55 -3.67 0.53
N PHE A 104 -7.64 -4.23 1.06
CA PHE A 104 -7.72 -5.65 1.38
C PHE A 104 -7.54 -6.53 0.14
N ILE A 105 -8.20 -6.21 -0.98
CA ILE A 105 -8.06 -6.96 -2.25
C ILE A 105 -6.61 -6.91 -2.75
N GLN A 106 -5.96 -5.75 -2.72
CA GLN A 106 -4.57 -5.61 -3.19
C GLN A 106 -3.60 -6.45 -2.35
N MET A 107 -3.72 -6.37 -1.02
CA MET A 107 -2.84 -7.10 -0.10
C MET A 107 -3.13 -8.62 -0.11
N SER A 108 -4.40 -9.01 -0.03
CA SER A 108 -4.81 -10.42 -0.03
C SER A 108 -4.56 -11.11 -1.38
N GLY A 109 -4.59 -10.35 -2.48
CA GLY A 109 -4.28 -10.84 -3.83
C GLY A 109 -2.82 -11.31 -4.00
N ARG A 110 -1.94 -11.06 -3.03
CA ARG A 110 -0.60 -11.64 -2.97
C ARG A 110 -0.61 -13.11 -2.52
N ALA A 111 -1.72 -13.61 -1.98
CA ALA A 111 -1.86 -15.01 -1.59
C ALA A 111 -2.11 -15.91 -2.81
N GLY A 112 -1.38 -17.02 -2.88
CA GLY A 112 -1.44 -18.02 -3.95
C GLY A 112 -0.42 -17.73 -5.05
N ARG A 113 0.54 -18.64 -5.22
CA ARG A 113 1.54 -18.56 -6.29
C ARG A 113 1.05 -19.32 -7.51
N ARG A 114 0.92 -18.62 -8.64
CA ARG A 114 0.45 -19.19 -9.90
C ARG A 114 1.32 -20.39 -10.32
N GLY A 115 0.70 -21.55 -10.47
CA GLY A 115 1.37 -22.79 -10.90
C GLY A 115 2.10 -23.55 -9.78
N LEU A 116 2.15 -23.03 -8.56
CA LEU A 116 2.78 -23.68 -7.40
C LEU A 116 1.77 -24.06 -6.31
N ASP A 117 0.73 -23.25 -6.12
CA ASP A 117 -0.29 -23.47 -5.09
C ASP A 117 -1.67 -23.69 -5.72
N ASP A 118 -2.46 -24.64 -5.20
CA ASP A 118 -3.84 -24.89 -5.64
C ASP A 118 -4.79 -23.72 -5.34
N ARG A 119 -4.52 -23.00 -4.24
CA ARG A 119 -5.29 -21.84 -3.78
C ARG A 119 -4.44 -20.93 -2.89
N GLY A 120 -4.73 -19.63 -2.91
CA GLY A 120 -4.21 -18.68 -1.93
C GLY A 120 -4.96 -18.76 -0.60
N ILE A 121 -4.24 -18.61 0.51
CA ILE A 121 -4.84 -18.57 1.84
C ILE A 121 -4.69 -17.17 2.42
N THR A 122 -5.79 -16.59 2.89
CA THR A 122 -5.78 -15.31 3.59
C THR A 122 -6.36 -15.49 4.99
N ILE A 123 -5.63 -15.04 6.01
CA ILE A 123 -6.02 -15.12 7.41
C ILE A 123 -6.11 -13.69 7.95
N LEU A 124 -7.24 -13.35 8.58
CA LEU A 124 -7.46 -12.06 9.21
C LEU A 124 -7.56 -12.25 10.72
N MET A 125 -6.62 -11.66 11.47
CA MET A 125 -6.64 -11.71 12.93
C MET A 125 -7.64 -10.69 13.49
N ALA A 126 -8.65 -11.19 14.19
CA ALA A 126 -9.72 -10.38 14.78
C ALA A 126 -9.43 -10.12 16.27
N ASN A 127 -8.69 -9.05 16.56
CA ASN A 127 -8.34 -8.68 17.94
C ASN A 127 -9.43 -7.85 18.65
N LYS A 128 -10.38 -7.30 17.88
CA LYS A 128 -11.52 -6.49 18.36
C LYS A 128 -12.83 -7.07 17.84
N LYS A 129 -13.93 -6.76 18.52
CA LYS A 129 -15.27 -7.09 18.03
C LYS A 129 -15.51 -6.32 16.73
N LEU A 130 -15.71 -7.07 15.65
CA LEU A 130 -15.98 -6.52 14.33
C LEU A 130 -17.48 -6.59 14.06
N GLU A 131 -18.10 -5.46 13.79
CA GLU A 131 -19.51 -5.44 13.39
C GLU A 131 -19.68 -6.06 11.98
N PRO A 132 -20.77 -6.80 11.72
CA PRO A 132 -20.93 -7.54 10.46
C PRO A 132 -20.83 -6.68 9.20
N ASP A 133 -21.31 -5.44 9.26
CA ASP A 133 -21.27 -4.51 8.13
C ASP A 133 -19.84 -4.07 7.82
N SER A 134 -19.03 -3.77 8.84
CA SER A 134 -17.60 -3.45 8.68
C SER A 134 -16.84 -4.66 8.14
N ALA A 135 -17.12 -5.87 8.64
CA ALA A 135 -16.52 -7.10 8.13
C ALA A 135 -16.83 -7.31 6.64
N LYS A 136 -18.08 -7.07 6.25
CA LYS A 136 -18.54 -7.18 4.87
C LYS A 136 -17.90 -6.12 3.99
N ALA A 137 -17.74 -4.90 4.49
CA ALA A 137 -17.06 -3.82 3.76
C ALA A 137 -15.59 -4.13 3.49
N ILE A 138 -14.88 -4.76 4.43
CA ILE A 138 -13.47 -5.17 4.24
C ILE A 138 -13.38 -6.36 3.28
N LEU A 139 -14.12 -7.45 3.56
CA LEU A 139 -13.94 -8.73 2.86
C LEU A 139 -14.65 -8.81 1.51
N LYS A 140 -15.80 -8.13 1.37
CA LYS A 140 -16.64 -8.12 0.17
C LYS A 140 -16.80 -6.72 -0.42
N GLY A 141 -16.00 -5.76 0.05
CA GLY A 141 -15.98 -4.43 -0.52
C GLY A 141 -15.54 -4.48 -1.98
N SER A 142 -16.04 -3.53 -2.77
CA SER A 142 -15.49 -3.28 -4.10
C SER A 142 -14.15 -2.58 -4.00
N SER A 143 -13.40 -2.58 -5.11
CA SER A 143 -12.26 -1.67 -5.24
C SER A 143 -12.71 -0.23 -5.07
N ASP A 144 -11.90 0.57 -4.38
CA ASP A 144 -12.21 1.98 -4.17
C ASP A 144 -12.17 2.74 -5.51
N PRO A 145 -13.11 3.67 -5.74
CA PRO A 145 -13.03 4.56 -6.88
C PRO A 145 -11.77 5.44 -6.76
N LEU A 146 -11.11 5.67 -7.90
CA LEU A 146 -9.95 6.56 -7.95
C LEU A 146 -10.41 8.00 -7.81
N TYR A 147 -10.08 8.68 -6.71
CA TYR A 147 -10.31 10.11 -6.52
C TYR A 147 -9.06 10.92 -6.83
N SER A 148 -9.24 12.10 -7.42
CA SER A 148 -8.14 13.01 -7.69
C SER A 148 -7.67 13.72 -6.41
N SER A 149 -6.39 13.56 -6.09
CA SER A 149 -5.69 14.35 -5.06
C SER A 149 -5.10 15.66 -5.61
N PHE A 150 -5.59 16.15 -6.76
CA PHE A 150 -5.07 17.37 -7.38
C PHE A 150 -5.23 18.57 -6.44
N HIS A 151 -4.13 19.29 -6.20
CA HIS A 151 -4.09 20.51 -5.42
C HIS A 151 -3.07 21.48 -6.02
N LEU A 152 -3.32 22.78 -5.89
CA LEU A 152 -2.43 23.82 -6.41
C LEU A 152 -1.27 24.06 -5.45
N GLY A 153 -0.04 23.83 -5.93
CA GLY A 153 1.19 24.19 -5.22
C GLY A 153 1.81 25.47 -5.78
N TYR A 154 2.49 26.26 -4.93
CA TYR A 154 3.16 27.49 -5.38
C TYR A 154 4.17 27.24 -6.50
N ASN A 155 4.99 26.20 -6.38
CA ASN A 155 5.99 25.87 -7.42
C ASN A 155 5.33 25.53 -8.77
N MET A 156 4.17 24.86 -8.74
CA MET A 156 3.40 24.56 -9.94
C MET A 156 2.91 25.84 -10.62
N LEU A 157 2.29 26.75 -9.85
CA LEU A 157 1.82 28.05 -10.35
C LEU A 157 2.96 28.89 -10.94
N LEU A 158 4.10 28.98 -10.23
CA LEU A 158 5.26 29.73 -10.71
C LEU A 158 5.83 29.15 -12.01
N ASN A 159 5.89 27.83 -12.13
CA ASN A 159 6.33 27.19 -13.37
C ASN A 159 5.36 27.41 -14.53
N MET A 160 4.06 27.46 -14.25
CA MET A 160 3.03 27.75 -15.26
C MET A 160 3.10 29.19 -15.73
N MET A 161 3.18 30.14 -14.81
CA MET A 161 3.31 31.56 -15.13
C MET A 161 4.61 31.89 -15.91
N ARG A 162 5.62 31.02 -15.83
CA ARG A 162 6.86 31.16 -16.59
C ARG A 162 6.71 30.77 -18.07
N ILE A 163 5.74 29.92 -18.41
CA ILE A 163 5.53 29.44 -19.77
C ILE A 163 4.45 30.31 -20.40
N GLU A 164 4.78 31.06 -21.45
CA GLU A 164 3.87 32.05 -22.05
C GLU A 164 2.56 31.44 -22.60
N ASP A 165 2.60 30.20 -23.07
CA ASP A 165 1.46 29.52 -23.71
C ASP A 165 0.64 28.62 -22.77
N ILE A 166 0.89 28.65 -21.45
CA ILE A 166 0.16 27.81 -20.47
C ILE A 166 -0.47 28.68 -19.40
N HIS A 167 -1.79 28.76 -19.41
CA HIS A 167 -2.54 29.40 -18.33
C HIS A 167 -2.87 28.39 -17.21
N PRO A 168 -2.62 28.72 -15.93
CA PRO A 168 -2.97 27.87 -14.80
C PRO A 168 -4.44 27.42 -14.81
N GLU A 169 -5.33 28.31 -15.26
CA GLU A 169 -6.77 28.08 -15.38
C GLU A 169 -7.08 26.89 -16.28
N ASP A 170 -6.39 26.75 -17.42
CA ASP A 170 -6.62 25.67 -18.37
C ASP A 170 -6.27 24.31 -17.75
N ILE A 171 -5.20 24.26 -16.95
CA ILE A 171 -4.80 23.02 -16.27
C ILE A 171 -5.76 22.65 -15.14
N ILE A 172 -6.29 23.64 -14.43
CA ILE A 172 -7.34 23.41 -13.42
C ILE A 172 -8.59 22.85 -14.10
N MET A 173 -9.01 23.45 -15.22
CA MET A 173 -10.21 23.04 -15.97
C MET A 173 -10.07 21.64 -16.57
N HIS A 174 -8.88 21.26 -17.04
CA HIS A 174 -8.61 19.93 -17.58
C HIS A 174 -8.10 18.93 -16.53
N SER A 175 -8.14 19.28 -15.24
CA SER A 175 -7.73 18.38 -14.16
C SER A 175 -8.72 17.22 -13.98
N PHE A 176 -8.21 16.07 -13.54
CA PHE A 176 -9.06 14.93 -13.20
C PHE A 176 -10.03 15.28 -12.07
N HIS A 177 -9.63 16.17 -11.15
CA HIS A 177 -10.51 16.67 -10.09
C HIS A 177 -11.72 17.41 -10.67
N GLN A 178 -11.50 18.35 -11.60
CA GLN A 178 -12.58 19.08 -12.26
C GLN A 178 -13.51 18.14 -13.05
N PHE A 179 -12.94 17.20 -13.81
CA PHE A 179 -13.71 16.18 -14.52
C PHE A 179 -14.63 15.37 -13.58
N GLN A 180 -14.13 14.98 -12.39
CA GLN A 180 -14.93 14.26 -11.40
C GLN A 180 -16.08 15.11 -10.85
N GLN A 181 -15.82 16.39 -10.53
CA GLN A 181 -16.85 17.31 -10.04
C GLN A 181 -17.94 17.58 -11.09
N GLU A 182 -17.55 17.80 -12.35
CA GLU A 182 -18.49 18.01 -13.45
C GLU A 182 -19.40 16.80 -13.67
N ARG A 183 -18.84 15.59 -13.57
CA ARG A 183 -19.62 14.35 -13.70
C ARG A 183 -20.59 14.12 -12.54
N LEU A 184 -20.25 14.58 -11.33
CA LEU A 184 -21.11 14.49 -10.14
C LEU A 184 -22.22 15.56 -10.11
N CYS A 185 -21.98 16.72 -10.74
CA CYS A 185 -22.85 17.90 -10.69
C CYS A 185 -24.32 17.65 -11.10
N PRO A 186 -24.63 16.89 -12.17
CA PRO A 186 -26.01 16.57 -12.54
C PRO A 186 -26.77 15.81 -11.45
N GLN A 187 -26.12 14.81 -10.84
CA GLN A 187 -26.73 13.97 -9.79
C GLN A 187 -27.02 14.78 -8.53
N LEU A 188 -26.09 15.67 -8.15
CA LEU A 188 -26.26 16.59 -7.03
C LEU A 188 -27.43 17.56 -7.26
N LYS A 189 -27.57 18.10 -8.49
CA LYS A 189 -28.70 18.97 -8.85
C LYS A 189 -30.03 18.24 -8.75
N GLU A 190 -30.11 17.00 -9.23
CA GLU A 190 -31.32 16.19 -9.15
C GLU A 190 -31.70 15.88 -7.69
N ALA A 191 -30.73 15.45 -6.88
CA ALA A 191 -30.94 15.19 -5.46
C ALA A 191 -31.40 16.45 -4.70
N LEU A 192 -30.81 17.61 -5.00
CA LEU A 192 -31.20 18.89 -4.43
C LEU A 192 -32.65 19.26 -4.80
N MET A 193 -33.04 19.09 -6.06
CA MET A 193 -34.39 19.39 -6.53
C MET A 193 -35.45 18.45 -5.92
N SER A 194 -35.11 17.17 -5.74
CA SER A 194 -35.94 16.21 -5.02
C SER A 194 -36.16 16.63 -3.56
N LYS A 195 -35.08 17.01 -2.85
CA LYS A 195 -35.16 17.47 -1.46
C LYS A 195 -35.92 18.79 -1.31
N LEU A 196 -35.73 19.73 -2.23
CA LEU A 196 -36.49 20.99 -2.26
C LEU A 196 -37.99 20.75 -2.45
N THR A 197 -38.37 19.82 -3.32
CA THR A 197 -39.78 19.44 -3.52
C THR A 197 -40.35 18.82 -2.24
N GLN A 198 -39.61 17.93 -1.57
CA GLN A 198 -40.02 17.34 -0.30
C GLN A 198 -40.20 18.41 0.80
N TYR A 199 -39.25 19.34 0.93
CA TYR A 199 -39.34 20.43 1.90
C TYR A 199 -40.58 21.31 1.67
N LYS A 200 -40.83 21.70 0.41
CA LYS A 200 -42.01 22.50 0.04
C LYS A 200 -43.34 21.79 0.26
N SER A 201 -43.36 20.46 0.32
CA SER A 201 -44.57 19.68 0.64
C SER A 201 -44.86 19.57 2.14
N ILE A 202 -43.89 19.92 2.99
CA ILE A 202 -44.00 19.89 4.45
C ILE A 202 -44.33 21.29 5.03
N GLN A 203 -44.10 22.35 4.25
CA GLN A 203 -44.57 23.72 4.51
C GLN A 203 -45.96 23.95 3.91
#